data_AF-A0A8N5HRR9-F1
#
_entry.id   AF-A0A8N5HRR9-F1
#
_cell.length_a   1.000
_cell.length_b   1.000
_cell.length_c   1.000
_cell.angle_alpha   90.00
_cell.angle_beta   90.00
_cell.angle_gamma   90.00
#
_symmetry.space_group_name_H-M   'P 1'
#
loop_
_entity.id
_entity.type
_entity.pdbx_description
1 polymer ?
#
loop_
_entity_poly.entity_id
_entity_poly.type
_entity_poly.pdbx_seq_one_letter_code
_entity_poly.pdbx_strand_id
1 'polypeptide(L)'
;MAAAFVMEIRRATQSALLVVRLIYFLLSIDVVFTLRESLKPNKNCIFYCQSCGDIVVNDRKFLRVLPLPSENWSDLVEEWCCHPDPFARRTLHPQHGDCFVGDTFLLLNLRKESHVPESPVCCSEAGHHVSQSDSNLKSKENTRVICKRCKTMLGETVSSGTIKYYVTEVVIQSTEGGFSPTPRSQFVQSIVTQCLLELSSAKSTFRFTIKGDNGKTYILIWLLNSDTLLVESLGSSSSHSDFTLFGDILTPSSGPVGSWNALKVLYQPCIQCRNKELADAWEDDMGVHPLKFPSETCLELLLILGRSTTSLPPSLRCMNSFQVAFLKM
;
A
#
# COMPACT_ATOMS: atom_id res chain seq x y z
N MET A 1 16.74 32.44 9.52
CA MET A 1 16.05 31.50 10.43
C MET A 1 14.56 31.59 10.14
N ALA A 2 14.04 30.77 9.23
CA ALA A 2 12.60 30.68 8.98
C ALA A 2 12.06 29.53 9.83
N ALA A 3 11.28 29.87 10.86
CA ALA A 3 10.54 28.89 11.63
C ALA A 3 9.31 28.47 10.83
N ALA A 4 9.24 27.22 10.41
CA ALA A 4 8.01 26.64 9.89
C ALA A 4 7.04 26.47 11.08
N PHE A 5 5.91 27.15 11.03
CA PHE A 5 4.84 26.96 12.00
C PHE A 5 3.92 25.85 11.49
N VAL A 6 3.96 24.68 12.14
CA VAL A 6 2.94 23.65 11.95
C VAL A 6 1.79 23.99 12.89
N MET A 7 0.67 24.42 12.33
CA MET A 7 -0.54 24.74 13.09
C MET A 7 -1.46 23.51 13.10
N GLU A 8 -1.47 22.77 14.21
CA GLU A 8 -2.37 21.63 14.41
C GLU A 8 -3.72 22.15 14.92
N ILE A 9 -4.73 22.23 14.04
CA ILE A 9 -6.10 22.58 14.43
C ILE A 9 -6.80 21.30 14.91
N ARG A 10 -6.95 21.14 16.24
CA ARG A 10 -7.70 20.03 16.84
C ARG A 10 -9.19 20.35 16.91
N ARG A 11 -10.04 19.45 16.41
CA ARG A 11 -11.48 19.44 16.74
C ARG A 11 -11.73 18.49 17.91
N ALA A 12 -11.83 19.00 19.14
CA ALA A 12 -12.75 18.45 20.15
C ALA A 12 -12.78 19.26 21.47
N THR A 13 -14.02 19.54 21.88
CA THR A 13 -14.56 19.67 23.25
C THR A 13 -14.03 20.75 24.21
N GLN A 14 -14.96 21.68 24.49
CA GLN A 14 -15.15 22.49 25.71
C GLN A 14 -14.00 23.41 26.13
N SER A 15 -13.92 24.58 25.50
CA SER A 15 -13.84 25.88 26.17
C SER A 15 -14.06 26.98 25.12
N ALA A 16 -14.83 28.00 25.49
CA ALA A 16 -15.40 29.00 24.58
C ALA A 16 -14.33 29.71 23.73
N LEU A 17 -14.30 29.42 22.43
CA LEU A 17 -13.70 30.28 21.41
C LEU A 17 -14.62 30.29 20.19
N LEU A 18 -14.84 31.49 19.66
CA LEU A 18 -15.79 31.86 18.61
C LEU A 18 -16.01 30.75 17.56
N VAL A 19 -17.12 30.03 17.71
CA VAL A 19 -17.63 29.11 16.70
C VAL A 19 -18.23 29.95 15.59
N VAL A 20 -17.40 30.36 14.62
CA VAL A 20 -17.91 30.71 13.30
C VAL A 20 -18.30 29.39 12.65
N ARG A 21 -19.53 28.97 12.96
CA ARG A 21 -20.25 27.86 12.33
C ARG A 21 -20.56 28.29 10.89
N LEU A 22 -19.53 28.29 10.04
CA LEU A 22 -19.73 28.21 8.61
C LEU A 22 -20.10 26.76 8.33
N ILE A 23 -21.42 26.55 8.34
CA ILE A 23 -22.12 25.43 7.72
C ILE A 23 -21.80 25.51 6.22
N TYR A 24 -20.57 25.16 5.86
CA TYR A 24 -20.33 24.53 4.58
C TYR A 24 -20.47 23.04 4.87
N PHE A 25 -21.57 22.49 4.37
CA PHE A 25 -21.56 21.14 3.82
C PHE A 25 -20.15 20.79 3.35
N LEU A 26 -19.65 19.62 3.75
CA LEU A 26 -18.37 19.03 3.35
C LEU A 26 -18.28 18.85 1.81
N LEU A 27 -18.35 19.95 1.05
CA LEU A 27 -17.81 20.06 -0.29
C LEU A 27 -16.29 20.08 -0.12
N SER A 28 -15.70 18.89 -0.09
CA SER A 28 -14.57 18.50 -0.95
C SER A 28 -14.07 17.12 -0.48
N ILE A 29 -14.84 16.06 -0.75
CA ILE A 29 -14.37 14.67 -0.74
C ILE A 29 -14.26 14.22 -2.20
N ASP A 30 -13.46 14.93 -3.00
CA ASP A 30 -13.24 14.60 -4.42
C ASP A 30 -11.79 14.21 -4.75
N VAL A 31 -10.94 14.01 -3.74
CA VAL A 31 -9.57 13.50 -3.95
C VAL A 31 -9.24 12.39 -2.95
N VAL A 32 -10.18 11.47 -2.72
CA VAL A 32 -9.83 10.15 -2.21
C VAL A 32 -9.97 9.20 -3.39
N PHE A 33 -8.92 9.13 -4.21
CA PHE A 33 -8.88 8.16 -5.30
C PHE A 33 -8.69 6.77 -4.68
N THR A 34 -9.80 6.11 -4.31
CA THR A 34 -9.70 4.74 -3.83
C THR A 34 -9.30 3.84 -5.00
N LEU A 35 -8.31 2.97 -4.80
CA LEU A 35 -7.95 1.95 -5.79
C LEU A 35 -9.21 1.17 -6.24
N ARG A 36 -10.16 0.99 -5.32
CA ARG A 36 -11.48 0.39 -5.58
C ARG A 36 -12.37 1.21 -6.51
N GLU A 37 -12.39 2.54 -6.41
CA GLU A 37 -13.12 3.39 -7.36
C GLU A 37 -12.54 3.35 -8.77
N SER A 38 -11.22 3.16 -8.88
CA SER A 38 -10.54 3.01 -10.17
C SER A 38 -10.86 1.66 -10.86
N LEU A 39 -11.14 0.63 -10.05
CA LEU A 39 -11.46 -0.73 -10.49
C LEU A 39 -12.98 -0.96 -10.42
N LYS A 40 -13.74 -0.30 -11.30
CA LYS A 40 -15.17 -0.58 -11.46
C LYS A 40 -15.38 -1.81 -12.36
N PRO A 41 -16.25 -2.76 -11.97
CA PRO A 41 -16.62 -3.88 -12.84
C PRO A 41 -17.15 -3.38 -14.18
N ASN A 42 -16.84 -4.12 -15.25
CA ASN A 42 -17.26 -3.85 -16.61
C ASN A 42 -16.76 -2.53 -17.22
N LYS A 43 -15.83 -1.82 -16.58
CA LYS A 43 -15.09 -0.72 -17.18
C LYS A 43 -13.72 -1.19 -17.65
N ASN A 44 -13.26 -0.63 -18.77
CA ASN A 44 -11.93 -0.87 -19.26
C ASN A 44 -10.92 -0.05 -18.47
N CYS A 45 -9.84 -0.70 -18.04
CA CYS A 45 -8.76 -0.07 -17.29
C CYS A 45 -7.39 -0.40 -17.90
N ILE A 46 -6.46 0.52 -17.69
CA ILE A 46 -5.06 0.41 -18.11
C ILE A 46 -4.20 0.52 -16.86
N PHE A 47 -3.19 -0.33 -16.77
CA PHE A 47 -2.21 -0.31 -15.69
C PHE A 47 -0.92 0.29 -16.24
N TYR A 48 -0.44 1.33 -15.59
CA TYR A 48 0.81 2.00 -15.94
C TYR A 48 1.87 1.71 -14.87
N CYS A 49 3.12 1.57 -15.28
CA CYS A 49 4.24 1.55 -14.36
C CYS A 49 4.36 2.93 -13.72
N GLN A 50 4.29 3.00 -12.40
CA GLN A 50 4.34 4.27 -11.70
C GLN A 50 5.66 5.01 -11.95
N SER A 51 6.78 4.29 -12.07
CA SER A 51 8.11 4.91 -12.22
C SER A 51 8.37 5.54 -13.60
N CYS A 52 7.76 5.04 -14.68
CA CYS A 52 8.07 5.51 -16.04
C CYS A 52 6.86 5.73 -16.96
N GLY A 53 5.65 5.44 -16.50
CA GLY A 53 4.40 5.58 -17.26
C GLY A 53 4.20 4.56 -18.38
N ASP A 54 5.05 3.53 -18.50
CA ASP A 54 4.89 2.48 -19.51
C ASP A 54 3.65 1.62 -19.23
N ILE A 55 2.97 1.17 -20.28
CA ILE A 55 1.75 0.35 -20.13
C ILE A 55 2.14 -1.08 -19.74
N VAL A 56 1.68 -1.51 -18.57
CA VAL A 56 1.93 -2.84 -17.98
C VAL A 56 0.82 -3.82 -18.37
N VAL A 57 -0.43 -3.38 -18.23
CA VAL A 57 -1.62 -4.14 -18.65
C VAL A 57 -2.48 -3.21 -19.50
N ASN A 58 -2.73 -3.62 -20.74
CA ASN A 58 -3.48 -2.84 -21.70
C ASN A 58 -4.96 -3.24 -21.74
N ASP A 59 -5.83 -2.25 -21.78
CA ASP A 59 -7.28 -2.33 -22.04
C ASP A 59 -7.97 -3.57 -21.44
N ARG A 60 -7.85 -3.74 -20.12
CA ARG A 60 -8.39 -4.89 -19.41
C ARG A 60 -9.78 -4.57 -18.88
N LYS A 61 -10.75 -5.42 -19.18
CA LYS A 61 -12.08 -5.39 -18.59
C LYS A 61 -12.20 -6.48 -17.53
N PHE A 62 -12.54 -6.09 -16.29
CA PHE A 62 -12.81 -7.03 -15.22
C PHE A 62 -14.32 -7.28 -15.10
N LEU A 63 -14.72 -8.55 -15.14
CA LEU A 63 -16.09 -8.98 -14.89
C LEU A 63 -16.41 -8.87 -13.39
N ARG A 64 -15.44 -9.23 -12.54
CA ARG A 64 -15.57 -9.15 -11.08
C ARG A 64 -14.30 -8.58 -10.49
N VAL A 65 -14.48 -7.68 -9.52
CA VAL A 65 -13.42 -7.16 -8.66
C VAL A 65 -13.76 -7.60 -7.25
N LEU A 66 -13.01 -8.54 -6.69
CA LEU A 66 -13.33 -9.17 -5.41
C LEU A 66 -12.24 -8.84 -4.39
N PRO A 67 -12.59 -8.30 -3.20
CA PRO A 67 -11.62 -8.18 -2.13
C PRO A 67 -11.19 -9.58 -1.69
N LEU A 68 -9.89 -9.77 -1.54
CA LEU A 68 -9.39 -10.97 -0.88
C LEU A 68 -9.73 -10.87 0.60
N PRO A 69 -10.09 -12.00 1.23
CA PRO A 69 -9.85 -12.12 2.66
C PRO A 69 -8.38 -11.70 2.92
N SER A 70 -8.13 -10.89 3.95
CA SER A 70 -6.77 -10.45 4.33
C SER A 70 -5.73 -11.59 4.30
N GLU A 71 -4.45 -11.25 4.17
CA GLU A 71 -3.42 -12.29 3.95
C GLU A 71 -3.36 -13.36 5.06
N ASN A 72 -3.89 -13.10 6.27
CA ASN A 72 -3.89 -14.03 7.41
C ASN A 72 -5.15 -14.91 7.51
N TRP A 73 -6.07 -14.92 6.55
CA TRP A 73 -7.28 -15.75 6.70
C TRP A 73 -6.97 -17.25 6.68
N SER A 74 -5.99 -17.70 5.90
CA SER A 74 -5.56 -19.10 5.95
C SER A 74 -5.04 -19.48 7.34
N ASP A 75 -4.27 -18.59 7.97
CA ASP A 75 -3.75 -18.79 9.33
C ASP A 75 -4.88 -18.79 10.38
N LEU A 76 -5.88 -17.91 10.21
CA LEU A 76 -7.08 -17.86 11.06
C LEU A 76 -7.97 -19.09 10.90
N VAL A 77 -8.06 -19.66 9.69
CA VAL A 77 -8.89 -20.85 9.47
C VAL A 77 -8.33 -22.07 10.22
N GLU A 78 -7.01 -22.19 10.35
CA GLU A 78 -6.40 -23.28 11.13
C GLU A 78 -6.70 -23.17 12.64
N GLU A 79 -6.81 -21.96 13.17
CA GLU A 79 -7.05 -21.72 14.60
C GLU A 79 -8.55 -21.70 14.97
N TRP A 80 -9.43 -21.31 14.04
CA TRP A 80 -10.86 -21.10 14.32
C TRP A 80 -11.77 -22.23 13.83
N CYS A 81 -11.34 -23.07 12.88
CA CYS A 81 -12.18 -24.15 12.39
C CYS A 81 -12.03 -25.43 13.22
N CYS A 82 -13.14 -25.92 13.77
CA CYS A 82 -13.22 -27.22 14.45
C CYS A 82 -13.07 -28.43 13.49
N HIS A 83 -12.83 -28.20 12.21
CA HIS A 83 -12.64 -29.18 11.17
C HIS A 83 -11.49 -28.75 10.24
N PRO A 84 -10.86 -29.67 9.50
CA PRO A 84 -9.83 -29.33 8.53
C PRO A 84 -10.30 -28.21 7.59
N ASP A 85 -9.40 -27.31 7.24
CA ASP A 85 -9.70 -26.16 6.38
C ASP A 85 -10.39 -26.65 5.10
N PRO A 86 -11.67 -26.26 4.86
CA PRO A 86 -12.41 -26.69 3.68
C PRO A 86 -11.81 -26.14 2.37
N PHE A 87 -10.87 -25.20 2.46
CA PHE A 87 -10.14 -24.58 1.37
C PHE A 87 -8.68 -25.02 1.27
N ALA A 88 -8.18 -25.91 2.14
CA ALA A 88 -6.76 -26.33 2.18
C ALA A 88 -6.22 -26.85 0.83
N ARG A 89 -7.11 -27.36 -0.03
CA ARG A 89 -6.78 -27.89 -1.37
C ARG A 89 -7.17 -26.95 -2.51
N ARG A 90 -7.72 -25.77 -2.22
CA ARG A 90 -8.19 -24.80 -3.21
C ARG A 90 -7.37 -23.53 -3.12
N THR A 91 -6.38 -23.40 -3.98
CA THR A 91 -5.69 -22.13 -4.17
C THR A 91 -6.66 -21.10 -4.75
N LEU A 92 -6.89 -20.00 -4.02
CA LEU A 92 -7.74 -18.89 -4.46
C LEU A 92 -7.02 -18.07 -5.54
N HIS A 93 -7.12 -18.51 -6.79
CA HIS A 93 -6.60 -17.77 -7.94
C HIS A 93 -7.73 -17.08 -8.71
N PRO A 94 -7.50 -15.85 -9.21
CA PRO A 94 -8.46 -15.19 -10.09
C PRO A 94 -8.66 -16.00 -11.37
N GLN A 95 -9.91 -16.11 -11.83
CA GLN A 95 -10.19 -16.61 -13.17
C GLN A 95 -9.89 -15.54 -14.23
N HIS A 96 -9.99 -15.91 -15.50
CA HIS A 96 -9.92 -14.91 -16.56
C HIS A 96 -11.05 -13.88 -16.38
N GLY A 97 -10.70 -12.59 -16.39
CA GLY A 97 -11.66 -11.51 -16.15
C GLY A 97 -11.94 -11.19 -14.67
N ASP A 98 -11.37 -11.93 -13.73
CA ASP A 98 -11.39 -11.54 -12.31
C ASP A 98 -10.18 -10.66 -11.96
N CYS A 99 -10.40 -9.73 -11.03
CA CYS A 99 -9.35 -9.01 -10.31
C CYS A 99 -9.57 -9.21 -8.81
N PHE A 100 -8.60 -9.83 -8.13
CA PHE A 100 -8.66 -9.94 -6.68
C PHE A 100 -7.84 -8.82 -6.03
N VAL A 101 -8.41 -8.15 -5.02
CA VAL A 101 -7.83 -6.97 -4.38
C VAL A 101 -7.40 -7.33 -2.96
N GLY A 102 -6.10 -7.39 -2.71
CA GLY A 102 -5.52 -7.48 -1.37
C GLY A 102 -5.26 -6.09 -0.77
N ASP A 103 -4.79 -6.08 0.48
CA ASP A 103 -4.53 -4.83 1.22
C ASP A 103 -3.46 -3.94 0.53
N THR A 104 -2.46 -4.56 -0.11
CA THR A 104 -1.31 -3.88 -0.75
C THR A 104 -0.99 -4.40 -2.16
N PHE A 105 -1.87 -5.21 -2.75
CA PHE A 105 -1.62 -5.82 -4.05
C PHE A 105 -2.91 -6.18 -4.80
N LEU A 106 -2.75 -6.47 -6.09
CA LEU A 106 -3.79 -6.98 -6.97
C LEU A 106 -3.35 -8.31 -7.56
N LEU A 107 -4.25 -9.30 -7.60
CA LEU A 107 -4.02 -10.55 -8.35
C LEU A 107 -4.83 -10.54 -9.63
N LEU A 108 -4.13 -10.75 -10.74
CA LEU A 108 -4.72 -10.83 -12.06
C LEU A 108 -4.35 -12.16 -12.72
N ASN A 109 -5.30 -12.72 -13.47
CA ASN A 109 -5.02 -13.82 -14.39
C ASN A 109 -4.77 -13.26 -15.80
N LEU A 110 -3.56 -13.47 -16.32
CA LEU A 110 -3.12 -13.04 -17.65
C LEU A 110 -3.03 -14.19 -18.65
N ARG A 111 -3.47 -15.41 -18.30
CA ARG A 111 -3.54 -16.50 -19.27
C ARG A 111 -4.53 -16.09 -20.36
N LYS A 112 -4.04 -16.06 -21.61
CA LYS A 112 -4.90 -15.97 -22.79
C LYS A 112 -5.70 -17.27 -22.82
N GLU A 113 -7.02 -17.20 -23.00
CA GLU A 113 -7.84 -18.39 -23.22
C GLU A 113 -7.31 -19.15 -24.44
N SER A 114 -6.48 -20.17 -24.21
CA SER A 114 -6.44 -21.29 -25.13
C SER A 114 -7.73 -22.05 -24.84
N HIS A 115 -8.68 -22.03 -25.76
CA HIS A 115 -9.87 -22.89 -25.70
C HIS A 115 -9.44 -24.36 -25.69
N VAL A 116 -9.14 -24.88 -24.51
CA VAL A 116 -9.11 -26.30 -24.21
C VAL A 116 -9.87 -26.41 -22.90
N PRO A 117 -11.09 -26.95 -22.89
CA PRO A 117 -11.75 -27.30 -21.65
C PRO A 117 -10.83 -28.28 -20.94
N GLU A 118 -10.29 -27.90 -19.78
CA GLU A 118 -9.77 -28.89 -18.84
C GLU A 118 -10.94 -29.82 -18.53
N SER A 119 -10.84 -31.07 -19.00
CA SER A 119 -11.81 -32.08 -18.62
C SER A 119 -11.76 -32.24 -17.10
N PRO A 120 -12.90 -32.46 -16.43
CA PRO A 120 -12.88 -32.84 -15.04
C PRO A 120 -12.18 -34.20 -14.97
N VAL A 121 -10.94 -34.21 -14.47
CA VAL A 121 -10.25 -35.45 -14.13
C VAL A 121 -11.07 -36.09 -13.01
N CYS A 122 -11.85 -37.10 -13.36
CA CYS A 122 -12.54 -37.95 -12.41
C CYS A 122 -11.51 -38.62 -11.50
N CYS A 123 -11.67 -38.43 -10.20
CA CYS A 123 -10.99 -39.21 -9.18
C CYS A 123 -11.50 -40.66 -9.26
N SER A 124 -10.63 -41.58 -9.64
CA SER A 124 -10.77 -43.01 -9.33
C SER A 124 -9.75 -43.36 -8.25
N GLU A 125 -10.25 -43.84 -7.11
CA GLU A 125 -9.48 -44.24 -5.95
C GLU A 125 -8.70 -45.56 -6.16
N ALA A 126 -7.73 -45.74 -5.25
CA ALA A 126 -7.08 -46.97 -4.80
C ALA A 126 -5.71 -47.35 -5.42
N GLY A 127 -4.68 -47.32 -4.57
CA GLY A 127 -3.39 -47.96 -4.80
C GLY A 127 -2.25 -47.44 -3.92
N HIS A 128 -2.05 -48.04 -2.74
CA HIS A 128 -0.89 -47.83 -1.87
C HIS A 128 0.44 -48.20 -2.56
N HIS A 129 1.51 -47.41 -2.38
CA HIS A 129 2.78 -47.82 -1.73
C HIS A 129 3.95 -46.83 -1.96
N VAL A 130 4.58 -46.50 -0.82
CA VAL A 130 6.01 -46.27 -0.54
C VAL A 130 6.72 -45.00 -1.08
N SER A 131 7.08 -44.19 -0.08
CA SER A 131 8.13 -43.18 -0.01
C SER A 131 9.38 -43.42 -0.86
N GLN A 132 9.74 -42.41 -1.66
CA GLN A 132 11.13 -42.03 -1.86
C GLN A 132 11.27 -40.51 -1.88
N SER A 133 12.15 -40.06 -0.98
CA SER A 133 12.63 -38.71 -0.80
C SER A 133 13.45 -38.28 -2.02
N ASP A 134 12.89 -37.41 -2.85
CA ASP A 134 13.70 -36.60 -3.77
C ASP A 134 13.45 -35.13 -3.46
N SER A 135 14.33 -34.62 -2.60
CA SER A 135 14.58 -33.20 -2.38
C SER A 135 15.08 -32.56 -3.68
N ASN A 136 14.16 -32.30 -4.60
CA ASN A 136 14.43 -31.47 -5.75
C ASN A 136 14.28 -30.01 -5.31
N LEU A 137 15.40 -29.39 -4.96
CA LEU A 137 15.60 -27.94 -5.06
C LEU A 137 15.15 -27.51 -6.46
N LYS A 138 13.88 -27.15 -6.62
CA LYS A 138 13.41 -26.45 -7.81
C LYS A 138 14.12 -25.11 -7.80
N SER A 139 15.04 -24.93 -8.75
CA SER A 139 15.67 -23.65 -9.05
C SER A 139 14.60 -22.56 -8.98
N LYS A 140 14.81 -21.58 -8.11
CA LYS A 140 13.89 -20.47 -7.83
C LYS A 140 13.60 -19.76 -9.15
N GLU A 141 12.53 -20.18 -9.82
CA GLU A 141 12.04 -19.59 -11.05
C GLU A 141 11.91 -18.10 -10.81
N ASN A 142 12.31 -17.25 -11.77
CA ASN A 142 12.30 -15.80 -11.58
C ASN A 142 10.86 -15.33 -11.36
N THR A 143 10.44 -15.27 -10.09
CA THR A 143 9.08 -14.90 -9.70
C THR A 143 8.83 -13.40 -9.91
N ARG A 144 9.85 -12.59 -10.18
CA ARG A 144 9.70 -11.13 -10.26
C ARG A 144 9.08 -10.70 -11.58
N VAL A 145 8.05 -9.88 -11.50
CA VAL A 145 7.47 -9.16 -12.65
C VAL A 145 8.10 -7.79 -12.72
N ILE A 146 8.74 -7.47 -13.84
CA ILE A 146 9.51 -6.24 -14.05
C ILE A 146 8.94 -5.40 -15.20
N CYS A 147 9.01 -4.09 -15.06
CA CYS A 147 8.68 -3.16 -16.13
C CYS A 147 9.61 -3.37 -17.31
N LYS A 148 9.07 -3.45 -18.53
CA LYS A 148 9.86 -3.66 -19.74
C LYS A 148 10.75 -2.47 -20.07
N ARG A 149 10.26 -1.25 -19.81
CA ARG A 149 10.97 0.01 -20.06
C ARG A 149 12.03 0.32 -19.01
N CYS A 150 11.63 0.55 -17.75
CA CYS A 150 12.54 1.04 -16.70
C CYS A 150 13.15 -0.06 -15.82
N LYS A 151 12.77 -1.33 -16.01
CA LYS A 151 13.26 -2.50 -15.25
C LYS A 151 12.91 -2.54 -13.76
N THR A 152 12.15 -1.56 -13.26
CA THR A 152 11.61 -1.59 -11.88
C THR A 152 10.75 -2.83 -11.66
N MET A 153 10.81 -3.39 -10.45
CA MET A 153 9.94 -4.50 -10.03
C MET A 153 8.51 -3.99 -9.79
N LEU A 154 7.54 -4.61 -10.45
CA LEU A 154 6.11 -4.25 -10.39
C LEU A 154 5.31 -5.22 -9.52
N GLY A 155 5.84 -6.43 -9.30
CA GLY A 155 5.06 -7.53 -8.78
C GLY A 155 5.76 -8.87 -8.81
N GLU A 156 4.96 -9.92 -8.62
CA GLU A 156 5.40 -11.30 -8.51
C GLU A 156 4.48 -12.25 -9.29
N THR A 157 5.03 -13.32 -9.86
CA THR A 157 4.27 -14.42 -10.46
C THR A 157 3.97 -15.43 -9.36
N VAL A 158 2.68 -15.65 -9.10
CA VAL A 158 2.19 -16.53 -8.01
C VAL A 158 2.01 -17.96 -8.51
N SER A 159 1.50 -18.11 -9.74
CA SER A 159 1.28 -19.39 -10.41
C SER A 159 1.28 -19.20 -11.92
N SER A 160 1.17 -20.29 -12.68
CA SER A 160 1.13 -20.25 -14.15
C SER A 160 -0.03 -19.37 -14.65
N GLY A 161 0.28 -18.13 -15.01
CA GLY A 161 -0.69 -17.16 -15.51
C GLY A 161 -1.26 -16.19 -14.46
N THR A 162 -0.97 -16.37 -13.16
CA THR A 162 -1.41 -15.43 -12.12
C THR A 162 -0.28 -14.50 -11.72
N ILE A 163 -0.53 -13.18 -11.82
CA ILE A 163 0.41 -12.15 -11.43
C ILE A 163 -0.14 -11.33 -10.27
N LYS A 164 0.68 -11.14 -9.24
CA LYS A 164 0.54 -10.18 -8.15
C LYS A 164 1.20 -8.86 -8.55
N TYR A 165 0.45 -7.77 -8.61
CA TYR A 165 0.99 -6.42 -8.77
C TYR A 165 0.93 -5.67 -7.44
N TYR A 166 2.02 -4.99 -7.06
CA TYR A 166 2.00 -4.14 -5.87
C TYR A 166 1.29 -2.82 -6.19
N VAL A 167 0.34 -2.41 -5.34
CA VAL A 167 -0.44 -1.17 -5.57
C VAL A 167 0.41 0.09 -5.54
N THR A 168 1.59 0.03 -4.93
CA THR A 168 2.56 1.12 -4.94
C THR A 168 3.35 1.22 -6.24
N GLU A 169 3.36 0.19 -7.09
CA GLU A 169 4.21 0.16 -8.29
C GLU A 169 3.43 0.35 -9.60
N VAL A 170 2.10 0.28 -9.53
CA VAL A 170 1.22 0.46 -10.69
C VAL A 170 0.16 1.53 -10.44
N VAL A 171 -0.08 2.36 -11.45
CA VAL A 171 -1.18 3.32 -11.50
C VAL A 171 -2.30 2.73 -12.35
N ILE A 172 -3.52 2.72 -11.84
CA ILE A 172 -4.69 2.18 -12.53
C ILE A 172 -5.56 3.34 -12.97
N GLN A 173 -5.88 3.38 -14.25
CA GLN A 173 -6.81 4.36 -14.78
C GLN A 173 -7.88 3.71 -15.61
N SER A 174 -9.09 4.26 -15.53
CA SER A 174 -10.11 3.97 -16.54
C SER A 174 -9.69 4.60 -17.87
N THR A 175 -9.99 3.91 -18.97
CA THR A 175 -9.72 4.37 -20.35
C THR A 175 -10.34 5.72 -20.70
N GLU A 176 -11.35 6.17 -19.93
CA GLU A 176 -12.00 7.47 -20.08
C GLU A 176 -11.15 8.64 -19.54
N GLY A 177 -10.10 8.37 -18.74
CA GLY A 177 -9.22 9.37 -18.13
C GLY A 177 -7.79 9.35 -18.70
N GLY A 178 -7.19 10.52 -18.85
CA GLY A 178 -5.78 10.65 -19.26
C GLY A 178 -4.80 10.32 -18.14
N PHE A 179 -3.59 9.86 -18.50
CA PHE A 179 -2.51 9.65 -17.55
C PHE A 179 -1.93 10.97 -17.05
N SER A 180 -2.10 11.24 -15.76
CA SER A 180 -1.42 12.34 -15.06
C SER A 180 -0.32 11.77 -14.17
N PRO A 181 0.96 12.05 -14.45
CA PRO A 181 2.05 11.57 -13.61
C PRO A 181 2.01 12.26 -12.25
N THR A 182 1.75 11.49 -11.19
CA THR A 182 1.91 11.93 -9.80
C THR A 182 3.36 11.69 -9.36
N PRO A 183 4.03 12.66 -8.70
CA PRO A 183 5.35 12.45 -8.12
C PRO A 183 5.39 11.20 -7.24
N ARG A 184 6.49 10.45 -7.32
CA ARG A 184 6.65 9.13 -6.67
C ARG A 184 6.37 9.20 -5.17
N SER A 185 6.96 10.18 -4.50
CA SER A 185 6.81 10.37 -3.06
C SER A 185 5.39 10.72 -2.63
N GLN A 186 4.63 11.43 -3.47
CA GLN A 186 3.22 11.74 -3.23
C GLN A 186 2.35 10.50 -3.47
N PHE A 187 2.65 9.73 -4.52
CA PHE A 187 1.95 8.49 -4.83
C PHE A 187 2.09 7.43 -3.73
N VAL A 188 3.31 7.22 -3.21
CA VAL A 188 3.53 6.28 -2.09
C VAL A 188 2.76 6.74 -0.85
N GLN A 189 2.78 8.04 -0.54
CA GLN A 189 2.02 8.58 0.58
C GLN A 189 0.52 8.37 0.43
N SER A 190 -0.07 8.70 -0.72
CA SER A 190 -1.51 8.55 -0.94
C SER A 190 -1.96 7.09 -0.86
N ILE A 191 -1.18 6.16 -1.44
CA ILE A 191 -1.48 4.72 -1.35
C ILE A 191 -1.37 4.20 0.09
N VAL A 192 -0.29 4.54 0.80
CA VAL A 192 -0.10 4.07 2.18
C VAL A 192 -1.14 4.68 3.12
N THR A 193 -1.44 5.97 3.00
CA THR A 193 -2.48 6.63 3.81
C THR A 193 -3.85 6.00 3.57
N GLN A 194 -4.18 5.69 2.30
CA GLN A 194 -5.41 4.99 1.97
C GLN A 194 -5.48 3.61 2.61
N CYS A 195 -4.40 2.80 2.53
CA CYS A 195 -4.34 1.49 3.19
C CYS A 195 -4.58 1.62 4.71
N LEU A 196 -3.89 2.56 5.38
CA LEU A 196 -4.03 2.78 6.82
C LEU A 196 -5.46 3.20 7.21
N LEU A 197 -6.10 4.07 6.43
CA LEU A 197 -7.48 4.51 6.64
C LEU A 197 -8.48 3.39 6.45
N GLU A 198 -8.41 2.67 5.33
CA GLU A 198 -9.35 1.60 5.03
C GLU A 198 -9.28 0.49 6.08
N LEU A 199 -8.06 0.11 6.47
CA LEU A 199 -7.87 -0.96 7.45
C LEU A 199 -8.24 -0.54 8.87
N SER A 200 -7.95 0.70 9.26
CA SER A 200 -8.39 1.19 10.57
C SER A 200 -9.91 1.27 10.66
N SER A 201 -10.59 1.71 9.60
CA SER A 201 -12.05 1.72 9.56
C SER A 201 -12.66 0.32 9.49
N ALA A 202 -12.09 -0.59 8.70
CA ALA A 202 -12.67 -1.91 8.47
C ALA A 202 -12.37 -2.92 9.58
N LYS A 203 -11.19 -2.81 10.22
CA LYS A 203 -10.69 -3.79 11.21
C LYS A 203 -10.53 -3.21 12.62
N SER A 204 -10.84 -1.92 12.82
CA SER A 204 -10.62 -1.23 14.10
C SER A 204 -9.18 -1.34 14.64
N THR A 205 -8.20 -1.45 13.74
CA THR A 205 -6.76 -1.52 14.06
C THR A 205 -6.08 -0.19 13.74
N PHE A 206 -5.18 0.25 14.62
CA PHE A 206 -4.45 1.51 14.45
C PHE A 206 -2.94 1.33 14.50
N ARG A 207 -2.47 0.09 14.63
CA ARG A 207 -1.05 -0.27 14.67
C ARG A 207 -0.74 -1.15 13.48
N PHE A 208 0.35 -0.84 12.80
CA PHE A 208 0.72 -1.48 11.56
C PHE A 208 2.20 -1.80 11.53
N THR A 209 2.55 -2.96 11.00
CA THR A 209 3.94 -3.33 10.66
C THR A 209 4.13 -3.22 9.16
N ILE A 210 5.09 -2.40 8.73
CA ILE A 210 5.48 -2.27 7.32
C ILE A 210 6.58 -3.28 7.03
N LYS A 211 6.26 -4.30 6.23
CA LYS A 211 7.14 -5.40 5.89
C LYS A 211 7.56 -5.34 4.42
N GLY A 212 8.82 -5.69 4.16
CA GLY A 212 9.29 -5.92 2.80
C GLY A 212 8.82 -7.25 2.23
N ASP A 213 8.90 -7.38 0.91
CA ASP A 213 8.83 -8.65 0.16
C ASP A 213 9.85 -9.70 0.64
N ASN A 214 10.92 -9.26 1.31
CA ASN A 214 11.89 -10.12 1.97
C ASN A 214 11.47 -10.65 3.35
N GLY A 215 10.24 -10.33 3.80
CA GLY A 215 9.68 -10.73 5.09
C GLY A 215 10.18 -9.93 6.30
N LYS A 216 11.11 -8.98 6.13
CA LYS A 216 11.64 -8.16 7.22
C LYS A 216 10.72 -7.00 7.54
N THR A 217 10.59 -6.68 8.82
CA THR A 217 9.87 -5.48 9.30
C THR A 217 10.78 -4.26 9.22
N TYR A 218 10.33 -3.23 8.50
CA TYR A 218 11.08 -1.99 8.27
C TYR A 218 10.60 -0.85 9.15
N ILE A 219 9.29 -0.75 9.39
CA ILE A 219 8.68 0.37 10.09
C ILE A 219 7.52 -0.14 10.95
N LEU A 220 7.45 0.30 12.21
CA LEU A 220 6.25 0.22 13.03
C LEU A 220 5.51 1.54 12.89
N ILE A 221 4.21 1.51 12.60
CA ILE A 221 3.37 2.71 12.43
C ILE A 221 2.18 2.62 13.37
N TRP A 222 1.93 3.68 14.13
CA TRP A 222 0.71 3.88 14.90
C TRP A 222 -0.03 5.09 14.35
N LEU A 223 -1.22 4.85 13.80
CA LEU A 223 -2.14 5.89 13.37
C LEU A 223 -2.77 6.58 14.59
N LEU A 224 -2.48 7.86 14.79
CA LEU A 224 -3.07 8.65 15.87
C LEU A 224 -4.32 9.39 15.42
N ASN A 225 -4.27 9.97 14.22
CA ASN A 225 -5.35 10.81 13.74
C ASN A 225 -5.45 10.83 12.21
N SER A 226 -6.68 10.88 11.72
CA SER A 226 -7.02 10.98 10.29
C SER A 226 -7.66 12.31 9.90
N ASP A 227 -8.07 13.15 10.86
CA ASP A 227 -8.74 14.42 10.60
C ASP A 227 -7.78 15.64 10.61
N THR A 228 -6.53 15.44 10.20
CA THR A 228 -5.52 16.50 10.21
C THR A 228 -5.44 17.21 8.86
N LEU A 229 -5.45 18.54 8.89
CA LEU A 229 -5.14 19.38 7.74
C LEU A 229 -3.74 19.98 7.90
N LEU A 230 -2.84 19.68 6.96
CA LEU A 230 -1.53 20.31 6.85
C LEU A 230 -1.62 21.55 5.97
N VAL A 231 -0.98 22.63 6.41
CA VAL A 231 -0.87 23.88 5.66
C VAL A 231 0.61 24.20 5.51
N GLU A 232 1.10 24.20 4.27
CA GLU A 232 2.49 24.49 3.97
C GLU A 232 2.61 25.88 3.34
N SER A 233 3.32 26.77 4.02
CA SER A 233 3.75 28.03 3.41
C SER A 233 4.96 27.75 2.51
N LEU A 234 4.88 28.14 1.23
CA LEU A 234 6.04 28.10 0.35
C LEU A 234 7.09 29.12 0.86
N GLY A 235 8.03 28.68 1.69
CA GLY A 235 9.17 29.50 2.05
C GLY A 235 9.98 29.79 0.79
N SER A 236 10.45 31.03 0.61
CA SER A 236 11.32 31.40 -0.51
C SER A 236 12.63 30.61 -0.42
N SER A 237 12.68 29.46 -1.08
CA SER A 237 13.86 28.60 -1.18
C SER A 237 14.75 29.09 -2.32
N SER A 238 15.92 29.61 -1.96
CA SER A 238 17.01 29.86 -2.91
C SER A 238 17.42 28.54 -3.57
N SER A 239 17.52 28.55 -4.90
CA SER A 239 17.89 27.41 -5.73
C SER A 239 19.27 26.85 -5.36
N HIS A 240 19.31 25.85 -4.49
CA HIS A 240 20.41 24.90 -4.42
C HIS A 240 19.87 23.55 -4.88
N SER A 241 20.33 23.14 -6.07
CA SER A 241 20.05 21.87 -6.69
C SER A 241 20.77 20.75 -5.93
N ASP A 242 20.19 20.30 -4.81
CA ASP A 242 20.65 19.08 -4.17
C ASP A 242 20.09 17.88 -4.94
N PHE A 243 21.00 17.09 -5.48
CA PHE A 243 20.75 15.90 -6.28
C PHE A 243 19.90 14.90 -5.48
N THR A 244 18.60 14.82 -5.78
CA THR A 244 17.72 13.80 -5.20
C THR A 244 18.05 12.46 -5.86
N LEU A 245 18.42 11.46 -5.05
CA LEU A 245 18.79 10.11 -5.49
C LEU A 245 17.63 9.37 -6.21
N PHE A 246 16.43 9.93 -6.13
CA PHE A 246 15.22 9.51 -6.84
C PHE A 246 14.77 10.72 -7.67
N GLY A 247 14.60 10.53 -8.98
CA GLY A 247 14.51 11.56 -10.02
C GLY A 247 13.30 12.50 -9.98
N ASP A 248 12.99 13.09 -8.83
CA ASP A 248 12.09 14.24 -8.72
C ASP A 248 12.88 15.49 -9.09
N ILE A 249 12.71 15.96 -10.33
CA ILE A 249 12.95 17.36 -10.69
C ILE A 249 11.90 18.17 -9.94
N LEU A 250 12.22 18.58 -8.71
CA LEU A 250 11.42 19.51 -7.93
C LEU A 250 11.52 20.89 -8.58
N THR A 251 10.75 21.15 -9.64
CA THR A 251 10.42 22.54 -9.99
C THR A 251 9.45 23.05 -8.92
N PRO A 252 9.82 24.05 -8.11
CA PRO A 252 8.87 24.68 -7.21
C PRO A 252 7.89 25.47 -8.09
N SER A 253 6.68 24.94 -8.29
CA SER A 253 5.61 25.76 -8.86
C SER A 253 5.28 26.83 -7.82
N SER A 254 5.37 28.09 -8.23
CA SER A 254 4.90 29.23 -7.43
C SER A 254 3.37 29.18 -7.37
N GLY A 255 2.85 28.29 -6.54
CA GLY A 255 1.42 28.09 -6.31
C GLY A 255 0.97 28.65 -4.95
N PRO A 256 -0.35 28.80 -4.75
CA PRO A 256 -0.93 29.17 -3.45
C PRO A 256 -0.51 28.20 -2.34
N VAL A 257 -0.59 28.66 -1.09
CA VAL A 257 -0.38 27.85 0.13
C VAL A 257 -1.05 26.49 -0.03
N GLY A 258 -0.26 25.42 -0.04
CA GLY A 258 -0.75 24.07 -0.25
C GLY A 258 -1.40 23.56 1.04
N SER A 259 -2.70 23.33 1.01
CA SER A 259 -3.43 22.65 2.08
C SER A 259 -3.67 21.19 1.70
N TRP A 260 -3.28 20.26 2.57
CA TRP A 260 -3.37 18.82 2.33
C TRP A 260 -4.05 18.14 3.51
N ASN A 261 -4.97 17.22 3.25
CA ASN A 261 -5.39 16.28 4.29
C ASN A 261 -4.21 15.36 4.62
N ALA A 262 -4.06 14.97 5.88
CA ALA A 262 -2.95 14.16 6.31
C ALA A 262 -3.31 13.23 7.47
N LEU A 263 -2.60 12.11 7.54
CA LEU A 263 -2.59 11.24 8.71
C LEU A 263 -1.49 11.68 9.65
N LYS A 264 -1.83 11.88 10.93
CA LYS A 264 -0.84 12.01 12.00
C LYS A 264 -0.48 10.62 12.49
N VAL A 265 0.79 10.28 12.38
CA VAL A 265 1.31 8.96 12.75
C VAL A 265 2.48 9.07 13.72
N LEU A 266 2.59 8.07 14.60
CA LEU A 266 3.84 7.75 15.28
C LEU A 266 4.51 6.62 14.52
N TYR A 267 5.83 6.66 14.36
CA TYR A 267 6.54 5.56 13.73
C TYR A 267 7.87 5.25 14.42
N GLN A 268 8.33 4.01 14.21
CA GLN A 268 9.71 3.65 14.48
C GLN A 268 10.35 2.85 13.35
N PRO A 269 11.59 3.21 12.94
CA PRO A 269 12.37 2.39 12.04
C PRO A 269 12.90 1.13 12.74
N CYS A 270 12.83 0.01 12.04
CA CYS A 270 13.35 -1.30 12.46
C CYS A 270 14.56 -1.76 11.63
N ILE A 271 15.14 -0.86 10.83
CA ILE A 271 16.31 -1.14 9.99
C ILE A 271 17.52 -1.52 10.86
N GLN A 272 18.35 -2.46 10.38
CA GLN A 272 19.58 -2.93 11.06
C GLN A 272 19.34 -3.48 12.47
N CYS A 273 18.22 -4.19 12.70
CA CYS A 273 17.85 -4.76 14.00
C CYS A 273 17.63 -3.71 15.11
N ARG A 274 17.49 -2.43 14.76
CA ARG A 274 17.02 -1.43 15.73
C ARG A 274 15.59 -1.76 16.14
N ASN A 275 15.28 -1.52 17.41
CA ASN A 275 13.94 -1.77 17.95
C ASN A 275 13.45 -3.22 17.73
N LYS A 276 14.36 -4.19 17.64
CA LYS A 276 14.01 -5.59 17.34
C LYS A 276 13.03 -6.16 18.36
N GLU A 277 13.28 -5.98 19.65
CA GLU A 277 12.39 -6.47 20.71
C GLU A 277 10.97 -5.90 20.59
N LEU A 278 10.86 -4.61 20.25
CA LEU A 278 9.56 -3.96 20.03
C LEU A 278 8.88 -4.48 18.76
N ALA A 279 9.65 -4.71 17.68
CA ALA A 279 9.13 -5.29 16.46
C ALA A 279 8.62 -6.71 16.70
N ASP A 280 9.43 -7.57 17.35
CA ASP A 280 9.07 -8.94 17.71
C ASP A 280 7.80 -8.94 18.60
N ALA A 281 7.69 -8.03 19.58
CA ALA A 281 6.48 -7.89 20.40
C ALA A 281 5.23 -7.46 19.59
N TRP A 282 5.40 -6.66 18.53
CA TRP A 282 4.31 -6.26 17.64
C TRP A 282 3.93 -7.34 16.64
N GLU A 283 4.82 -8.27 16.31
CA GLU A 283 4.52 -9.41 15.44
C GLU A 283 3.50 -10.36 16.06
N ASP A 284 3.58 -10.55 17.38
CA ASP A 284 2.70 -11.44 18.13
C ASP A 284 1.41 -10.74 18.64
N ASP A 285 1.30 -9.41 18.47
CA ASP A 285 0.14 -8.64 18.91
C ASP A 285 -0.99 -8.68 17.87
N MET A 286 -2.09 -9.35 18.20
CA MET A 286 -3.30 -9.42 17.35
C MET A 286 -3.89 -8.06 16.98
N GLY A 287 -3.59 -7.01 17.75
CA GLY A 287 -4.01 -5.64 17.46
C GLY A 287 -3.19 -4.94 16.37
N VAL A 288 -2.11 -5.57 15.89
CA VAL A 288 -1.19 -5.01 14.89
C VAL A 288 -1.43 -5.67 13.53
N HIS A 289 -1.67 -4.85 12.51
CA HIS A 289 -1.94 -5.34 11.15
C HIS A 289 -0.71 -5.23 10.24
N PRO A 290 -0.23 -6.32 9.62
CA PRO A 290 0.92 -6.27 8.72
C PRO A 290 0.54 -5.77 7.33
N LEU A 291 1.37 -4.87 6.79
CA LEU A 291 1.32 -4.38 5.42
C LEU A 291 2.60 -4.76 4.68
N LYS A 292 2.48 -5.51 3.57
CA LYS A 292 3.62 -5.95 2.77
C LYS A 292 3.79 -5.08 1.52
N PHE A 293 4.96 -4.49 1.35
CA PHE A 293 5.33 -3.70 0.18
C PHE A 293 6.68 -4.17 -0.38
N PRO A 294 7.07 -3.77 -1.60
CA PRO A 294 8.44 -3.95 -2.06
C PRO A 294 9.43 -3.32 -1.07
N SER A 295 10.56 -3.99 -0.81
CA SER A 295 11.59 -3.49 0.12
C SER A 295 12.06 -2.07 -0.21
N GLU A 296 12.15 -1.71 -1.49
CA GLU A 296 12.51 -0.36 -1.94
C GLU A 296 11.47 0.67 -1.50
N THR A 297 10.19 0.35 -1.63
CA THR A 297 9.06 1.20 -1.21
C THR A 297 9.02 1.37 0.31
N CYS A 298 9.35 0.33 1.09
CA CYS A 298 9.49 0.44 2.54
C CYS A 298 10.58 1.45 2.94
N LEU A 299 11.73 1.42 2.26
CA LEU A 299 12.82 2.37 2.49
C LEU A 299 12.42 3.80 2.08
N GLU A 300 11.73 3.94 0.96
CA GLU A 300 11.22 5.22 0.49
C GLU A 300 10.21 5.84 1.48
N LEU A 301 9.27 5.03 1.98
CA LEU A 301 8.32 5.46 3.00
C LEU A 301 9.03 5.94 4.27
N LEU A 302 10.11 5.27 4.67
CA LEU A 302 10.89 5.74 5.82
C LEU A 302 11.54 7.11 5.57
N LEU A 303 12.06 7.35 4.36
CA LEU A 303 12.61 8.66 3.98
C LEU A 303 11.53 9.75 3.99
N ILE A 304 10.34 9.43 3.49
CA ILE A 304 9.17 10.31 3.51
C ILE A 304 8.80 10.68 4.95
N LEU A 305 8.67 9.68 5.84
CA LEU A 305 8.39 9.88 7.26
C LEU A 305 9.46 10.72 7.93
N GLY A 306 10.74 10.41 7.70
CA GLY A 306 11.87 11.16 8.25
C GLY A 306 11.86 12.63 7.82
N ARG A 307 11.60 12.91 6.53
CA ARG A 307 11.45 14.28 6.02
C ARG A 307 10.31 15.01 6.73
N SER A 308 9.16 14.35 6.88
CA SER A 308 8.01 14.88 7.61
C SER A 308 8.33 15.18 9.08
N THR A 309 9.06 14.31 9.77
CA THR A 309 9.52 14.56 11.14
C THR A 309 10.48 15.75 11.22
N THR A 310 11.43 15.87 10.28
CA THR A 310 12.39 16.97 10.31
C THR A 310 11.77 18.34 10.06
N SER A 311 10.61 18.41 9.38
CA SER A 311 9.88 19.67 9.18
C SER A 311 9.19 20.16 10.47
N LEU A 312 9.01 19.29 11.47
CA LEU A 312 8.44 19.66 12.76
C LEU A 312 9.47 20.36 13.66
N PRO A 313 9.01 21.26 14.55
CA PRO A 313 9.84 21.79 15.64
C PRO A 313 10.45 20.65 16.47
N PRO A 314 11.71 20.75 16.94
CA PRO A 314 12.39 19.68 17.67
C PRO A 314 11.60 19.08 18.84
N SER A 315 10.86 19.92 19.57
CA SER A 315 10.01 19.51 20.70
C SER A 315 8.82 18.63 20.31
N LEU A 316 8.42 18.64 19.04
CA LEU A 316 7.28 17.88 18.52
C LEU A 316 7.70 16.65 17.70
N ARG A 317 9.00 16.39 17.55
CA ARG A 317 9.50 15.29 16.71
C ARG A 317 9.33 13.92 17.34
N CYS A 318 9.20 13.84 18.66
CA CYS A 318 9.17 12.58 19.38
C CYS A 318 8.06 12.56 20.43
N MET A 319 7.43 11.39 20.62
CA MET A 319 6.45 11.13 21.67
C MET A 319 6.64 9.68 22.15
N ASN A 320 6.90 9.49 23.45
CA ASN A 320 7.08 8.17 24.07
C ASN A 320 8.05 7.26 23.31
N SER A 321 9.23 7.78 22.95
CA SER A 321 10.26 7.15 22.11
C SER A 321 9.94 7.01 20.62
N PHE A 322 8.68 7.13 20.18
CA PHE A 322 8.32 7.13 18.76
C PHE A 322 8.57 8.48 18.10
N GLN A 323 8.84 8.48 16.80
CA GLN A 323 8.92 9.69 15.99
C GLN A 323 7.53 10.09 15.50
N VAL A 324 7.25 11.40 15.46
CA VAL A 324 5.98 11.96 14.96
C VAL A 324 6.16 12.36 13.51
N ALA A 325 5.24 11.95 12.65
CA ALA A 325 5.19 12.37 11.25
C ALA A 325 3.75 12.60 10.79
N PHE A 326 3.64 13.31 9.67
CA PHE A 326 2.40 13.45 8.92
C PHE A 326 2.56 12.90 7.51
N LEU A 327 1.62 12.05 7.08
CA LEU A 327 1.56 11.50 5.72
C LEU A 327 0.44 12.20 4.95
N LYS A 328 0.76 12.78 3.79
CA LYS A 328 -0.22 13.51 2.96
C LYS A 328 -1.13 12.53 2.22
N MET A 329 -2.41 12.88 2.13
CA MET A 329 -3.41 12.19 1.28
C MET A 329 -3.42 12.80 -0.12
#